data_AF-A0A953WPJ2-F1
#
_entry.id   AF-A0A953WPJ2-F1
#
_cell.length_a   1.000
_cell.length_b   1.000
_cell.length_c   1.000
_cell.angle_alpha   90.00
_cell.angle_beta   90.00
_cell.angle_gamma   90.00
#
_symmetry.space_group_name_H-M   'P 1'
#
loop_
_entity.id
_entity.type
_entity.pdbx_description
1 polymer ?
#
loop_
_entity_poly.entity_id
_entity_poly.type
_entity_poly.pdbx_seq_one_letter_code
_entity_poly.pdbx_strand_id
1 'polypeptide(L)'
;MQFTFTKAALPKTGAIVIPVIENGLGDGAFAALNEAASGSLARAAKAANFTGKKDQVLDVIAPQGLDNTRVLVFGVGAPKTFGLEEAEALGGAICARLLSAREKSAAIALEGFAPGGIEADVLAAHVALAAKLRAYRFDKYRTKL
;
A
#
# COMPACT_ATOMS: atom_id res chain seq x y z
N MET A 1 -11.97 9.93 8.32
CA MET A 1 -10.90 8.91 8.26
C MET A 1 -10.00 9.09 9.46
N GLN A 2 -9.60 8.00 10.12
CA GLN A 2 -8.69 8.00 11.28
C GLN A 2 -7.36 7.36 10.86
N PHE A 3 -6.24 7.84 11.41
CA PHE A 3 -4.90 7.34 11.14
C PHE A 3 -4.20 7.02 12.46
N THR A 4 -3.48 5.91 12.51
CA THR A 4 -2.66 5.49 13.65
C THR A 4 -1.30 5.05 13.11
N PHE A 5 -0.22 5.55 13.71
CA PHE A 5 1.14 5.13 13.40
C PHE A 5 1.60 4.15 14.48
N THR A 6 2.02 2.96 14.08
CA THR A 6 2.44 1.91 15.00
C THR A 6 3.65 1.17 14.43
N LYS A 7 4.57 0.77 15.32
CA LYS A 7 5.64 -0.18 15.02
C LYS A 7 5.14 -1.64 15.05
N ALA A 8 3.91 -1.86 15.50
CA ALA A 8 3.36 -3.19 15.69
C ALA A 8 3.20 -3.94 14.36
N ALA A 9 3.30 -5.27 14.44
CA ALA A 9 3.15 -6.20 13.35
C ALA A 9 1.90 -5.94 12.48
N LEU A 10 1.99 -6.36 11.21
CA LEU A 10 0.90 -6.25 10.24
C LEU A 10 -0.41 -6.82 10.83
N PRO A 11 -1.54 -6.10 10.69
CA PRO A 11 -2.80 -6.54 11.27
C PRO A 11 -3.27 -7.82 10.59
N LYS A 12 -3.87 -8.70 11.38
CA LYS A 12 -4.42 -9.98 10.90
C LYS A 12 -5.70 -9.82 10.07
N THR A 13 -6.32 -8.65 10.06
CA THR A 13 -7.59 -8.39 9.36
C THR A 13 -7.56 -7.07 8.59
N GLY A 14 -8.43 -6.96 7.58
CA GLY A 14 -8.49 -5.82 6.67
C GLY A 14 -7.44 -5.88 5.56
N ALA A 15 -7.32 -4.80 4.78
CA ALA A 15 -6.41 -4.74 3.66
C ALA A 15 -4.96 -4.44 4.11
N ILE A 16 -3.98 -5.11 3.53
CA ILE A 16 -2.57 -4.76 3.69
C ILE A 16 -2.05 -4.14 2.40
N VAL A 17 -1.32 -3.05 2.53
CA VAL A 17 -0.71 -2.33 1.42
C VAL A 17 0.81 -2.37 1.57
N ILE A 18 1.51 -2.77 0.51
CA ILE A 18 2.97 -2.93 0.51
C ILE A 18 3.54 -2.11 -0.65
N PRO A 19 4.20 -0.98 -0.39
CA PRO A 19 4.99 -0.31 -1.41
C PRO A 19 6.29 -1.08 -1.68
N VAL A 20 6.65 -1.21 -2.95
CA VAL A 20 7.80 -1.99 -3.43
C VAL A 20 8.54 -1.18 -4.50
N ILE A 21 9.85 -1.07 -4.36
CA ILE A 21 10.71 -0.48 -5.39
C ILE A 21 10.85 -1.41 -6.60
N GLU A 22 11.25 -0.85 -7.74
CA GLU A 22 11.51 -1.65 -8.94
C GLU A 22 12.53 -2.77 -8.66
N ASN A 23 12.16 -4.00 -9.02
CA ASN A 23 12.89 -5.24 -8.75
C ASN A 23 13.13 -5.56 -7.26
N GLY A 24 12.46 -4.88 -6.33
CA GLY A 24 12.54 -5.12 -4.88
C GLY A 24 11.57 -6.19 -4.35
N LEU A 25 11.08 -7.07 -5.23
CA LEU A 25 10.20 -8.18 -4.85
C LEU A 25 11.03 -9.27 -4.19
N GLY A 26 10.99 -9.36 -2.86
CA GLY A 26 11.70 -10.41 -2.13
C GLY A 26 12.00 -10.12 -0.67
N ASP A 27 11.89 -8.86 -0.25
CA ASP A 27 12.29 -8.43 1.09
C ASP A 27 11.12 -7.84 1.90
N GLY A 28 11.38 -7.66 3.20
CA GLY A 28 10.50 -6.95 4.13
C GLY A 28 9.09 -7.56 4.25
N ALA A 29 8.08 -6.69 4.28
CA ALA A 29 6.69 -7.09 4.48
C ALA A 29 6.15 -8.03 3.38
N PHE A 30 6.63 -7.91 2.13
CA PHE A 30 6.20 -8.79 1.04
C PHE A 30 6.65 -10.23 1.28
N ALA A 31 7.91 -10.43 1.71
CA ALA A 31 8.45 -11.75 1.98
C ALA A 31 7.68 -12.46 3.10
N ALA A 32 7.47 -11.77 4.23
CA ALA A 32 6.75 -12.30 5.38
C ALA A 32 5.30 -12.69 5.04
N LEU A 33 4.59 -11.86 4.27
CA LEU A 33 3.24 -12.17 3.83
C LEU A 33 3.18 -13.27 2.78
N ASN A 34 4.19 -13.34 1.89
CA ASN A 34 4.25 -14.39 0.89
C ASN A 34 4.52 -15.76 1.53
N GLU A 35 5.35 -15.82 2.58
CA GLU A 35 5.57 -17.03 3.37
C GLU A 35 4.27 -17.48 4.06
N ALA A 36 3.60 -16.56 4.77
CA ALA A 36 2.30 -16.83 5.40
C ALA A 36 1.24 -17.29 4.38
N ALA A 37 1.29 -16.73 3.17
CA ALA A 37 0.40 -17.09 2.07
C ALA A 37 0.89 -18.27 1.21
N SER A 38 1.86 -19.06 1.71
CA SER A 38 2.39 -20.27 1.04
C SER A 38 2.85 -20.02 -0.41
N GLY A 39 3.53 -18.90 -0.66
CA GLY A 39 4.07 -18.52 -1.97
C GLY A 39 3.05 -18.03 -2.98
N SER A 40 1.78 -17.85 -2.60
CA SER A 40 0.73 -17.41 -3.53
C SER A 40 0.93 -15.99 -4.05
N LEU A 41 1.49 -15.07 -3.25
CA LEU A 41 1.74 -13.69 -3.67
C LEU A 41 2.84 -13.61 -4.73
N ALA A 42 3.93 -14.35 -4.58
CA ALA A 42 4.98 -14.43 -5.59
C ALA A 42 4.48 -15.05 -6.90
N ARG A 43 3.62 -16.08 -6.82
CA ARG A 43 2.95 -16.64 -8.00
C ARG A 43 2.07 -15.61 -8.70
N ALA A 44 1.29 -14.84 -7.93
CA ALA A 44 0.44 -13.77 -8.47
C ALA A 44 1.28 -12.65 -9.11
N ALA A 45 2.37 -12.23 -8.47
CA ALA A 45 3.31 -11.25 -9.00
C ALA A 45 3.91 -11.70 -10.33
N LYS A 46 4.35 -12.96 -10.42
CA LYS A 46 4.88 -13.55 -11.65
C LYS A 46 3.82 -13.60 -12.76
N ALA A 47 2.60 -14.05 -12.44
CA ALA A 47 1.50 -14.11 -13.40
C ALA A 47 1.09 -12.72 -13.94
N ALA A 48 1.18 -11.69 -13.10
CA ALA A 48 0.88 -10.31 -13.46
C ALA A 48 2.06 -9.55 -14.10
N ASN A 49 3.22 -10.20 -14.32
CA ASN A 49 4.48 -9.54 -14.70
C ASN A 49 4.78 -8.31 -13.81
N PHE A 50 4.52 -8.44 -12.51
CA PHE A 50 4.77 -7.39 -11.55
C PHE A 50 6.28 -7.26 -11.29
N THR A 51 6.79 -6.05 -11.50
CA THR A 51 8.22 -5.70 -11.40
C THR A 51 8.47 -4.53 -10.44
N GLY A 52 7.41 -3.89 -9.91
CA GLY A 52 7.54 -2.73 -9.02
C GLY A 52 7.78 -1.40 -9.74
N LYS A 53 7.52 -1.35 -11.06
CA LYS A 53 7.54 -0.09 -11.82
C LYS A 53 6.57 0.93 -11.24
N LYS A 54 6.83 2.22 -11.46
CA LYS A 54 5.98 3.32 -10.98
C LYS A 54 4.52 3.09 -11.41
N ASP A 55 3.61 3.24 -10.45
CA ASP A 55 2.16 3.05 -10.60
C ASP A 55 1.69 1.63 -10.96
N GLN A 56 2.60 0.65 -10.99
CA GLN A 56 2.22 -0.75 -11.16
C GLN A 56 1.53 -1.24 -9.88
N VAL A 57 0.42 -1.97 -10.02
CA VAL A 57 -0.34 -2.45 -8.87
C VAL A 57 -0.66 -3.92 -9.04
N LEU A 58 -0.34 -4.70 -8.02
CA LEU A 58 -0.78 -6.08 -7.87
C LEU A 58 -1.80 -6.13 -6.74
N ASP A 59 -2.99 -6.60 -7.06
CA ASP A 59 -4.13 -6.60 -6.16
C ASP A 59 -4.60 -8.04 -5.96
N VAL A 60 -4.29 -8.62 -4.80
CA VAL A 60 -4.66 -9.99 -4.44
C VAL A 60 -5.80 -9.95 -3.45
N ILE A 61 -6.98 -10.39 -3.89
CA ILE A 61 -8.20 -10.43 -3.09
C ILE A 61 -8.28 -11.77 -2.37
N ALA A 62 -8.58 -11.73 -1.06
CA ALA A 62 -8.68 -12.90 -0.19
C ALA A 62 -7.49 -13.88 -0.36
N PRO A 63 -6.24 -13.44 -0.09
CA PRO A 63 -5.07 -14.29 -0.23
C PRO A 63 -5.16 -15.51 0.69
N GLN A 64 -4.94 -16.70 0.11
CA GLN A 64 -4.94 -17.95 0.86
C GLN A 64 -3.89 -17.92 1.97
N GLY A 65 -4.25 -18.36 3.18
CA GLY A 65 -3.35 -18.40 4.34
C GLY A 65 -3.31 -17.11 5.16
N LEU A 66 -4.05 -16.08 4.75
CA LEU A 66 -4.19 -14.82 5.48
C LEU A 66 -5.69 -14.54 5.72
N ASP A 67 -6.01 -14.07 6.93
CA ASP A 67 -7.38 -13.60 7.27
C ASP A 67 -7.66 -12.18 6.74
N ASN A 68 -6.69 -11.58 6.05
CA ASN A 68 -6.78 -10.27 5.42
C ASN A 68 -7.73 -10.30 4.21
N THR A 69 -8.50 -9.23 4.04
CA THR A 69 -9.43 -9.10 2.89
C THR A 69 -8.69 -8.94 1.57
N ARG A 70 -7.48 -8.35 1.62
CA ARG A 70 -6.71 -7.94 0.46
C ARG A 70 -5.25 -7.75 0.78
N VAL A 71 -4.37 -8.10 -0.15
CA VAL A 71 -2.96 -7.66 -0.18
C VAL A 71 -2.74 -6.87 -1.46
N LEU A 72 -2.37 -5.61 -1.30
CA LEU A 72 -2.23 -4.64 -2.37
C LEU A 72 -0.76 -4.20 -2.45
N VAL A 73 -0.06 -4.65 -3.48
CA VAL A 73 1.34 -4.32 -3.70
C VAL A 73 1.43 -3.17 -4.70
N PHE A 74 2.07 -2.08 -4.31
CA PHE A 74 2.25 -0.88 -5.12
C PHE A 74 3.70 -0.72 -5.55
N GLY A 75 3.94 -0.67 -6.85
CA GLY A 75 5.23 -0.33 -7.44
C GLY A 75 5.49 1.16 -7.36
N VAL A 76 6.59 1.55 -6.73
CA VAL A 76 7.00 2.95 -6.59
C VAL A 76 8.07 3.36 -7.61
N GLY A 77 8.57 2.42 -8.42
CA GLY A 77 9.64 2.65 -9.38
C GLY A 77 11.02 2.68 -8.75
N ALA A 78 11.95 3.37 -9.41
CA ALA A 78 13.34 3.43 -8.97
C ALA A 78 13.48 4.24 -7.66
N PRO A 79 14.31 3.80 -6.69
CA PRO A 79 14.44 4.48 -5.40
C PRO A 79 14.97 5.90 -5.52
N LYS A 80 15.78 6.20 -6.55
CA LYS A 80 16.34 7.55 -6.78
C LYS A 80 15.32 8.56 -7.29
N THR A 81 14.22 8.10 -7.88
CA THR A 81 13.16 8.96 -8.41
C THR A 81 12.00 9.13 -7.43
N PHE A 82 12.13 8.58 -6.22
CA PHE A 82 11.08 8.62 -5.22
C PHE A 82 11.35 9.76 -4.23
N GLY A 83 10.56 10.82 -4.32
CA GLY A 83 10.57 11.97 -3.43
C GLY A 83 9.30 12.07 -2.58
N LEU A 84 9.13 13.24 -1.95
CA LEU A 84 7.93 13.55 -1.17
C LEU A 84 6.67 13.65 -2.03
N GLU A 85 6.79 14.14 -3.27
CA GLU A 85 5.68 14.20 -4.22
C GLU A 85 5.21 12.79 -4.60
N GLU A 86 6.14 11.86 -4.86
CA GLU A 86 5.82 10.46 -5.11
C GLU A 86 5.18 9.77 -3.89
N ALA A 87 5.60 10.12 -2.68
CA ALA A 87 4.98 9.63 -1.46
C ALA A 87 3.51 10.08 -1.33
N GLU A 88 3.23 11.35 -1.67
CA GLU A 88 1.86 11.87 -1.69
C GLU A 88 1.03 11.21 -2.80
N ALA A 89 1.58 11.08 -4.01
CA ALA A 89 0.93 10.38 -5.11
C ALA A 89 0.58 8.92 -4.74
N LEU A 90 1.52 8.22 -4.09
CA LEU A 90 1.33 6.88 -3.56
C LEU A 90 0.18 6.84 -2.55
N GLY A 91 0.18 7.71 -1.53
CA GLY A 91 -0.86 7.75 -0.50
C GLY A 91 -2.25 8.05 -1.09
N GLY A 92 -2.32 8.96 -2.06
CA GLY A 92 -3.54 9.27 -2.80
C GLY A 92 -4.04 8.09 -3.63
N ALA A 93 -3.14 7.40 -4.35
CA ALA A 93 -3.47 6.23 -5.16
C ALA A 93 -3.95 5.04 -4.30
N ILE A 94 -3.27 4.78 -3.18
CA ILE A 94 -3.67 3.76 -2.19
C ILE A 94 -5.08 4.05 -1.69
N CYS A 95 -5.31 5.27 -1.20
CA CYS A 95 -6.61 5.67 -0.66
C CYS A 95 -7.73 5.54 -1.71
N ALA A 96 -7.47 5.96 -2.95
CA ALA A 96 -8.43 5.84 -4.04
C ALA A 96 -8.86 4.38 -4.25
N ARG A 97 -7.91 3.44 -4.32
CA ARG A 97 -8.20 2.02 -4.54
C ARG A 97 -8.96 1.40 -3.37
N LEU A 98 -8.55 1.69 -2.14
CA LEU A 98 -9.21 1.17 -0.94
C LEU A 98 -10.66 1.67 -0.82
N LEU A 99 -10.90 2.95 -1.13
CA LEU A 99 -12.25 3.51 -1.16
C LEU A 99 -13.12 2.86 -2.26
N SER A 100 -12.57 2.67 -3.46
CA SER A 100 -13.27 1.96 -4.55
C SER A 100 -13.57 0.51 -4.20
N ALA A 101 -12.67 -0.16 -3.47
CA ALA A 101 -12.84 -1.52 -2.97
C ALA A 101 -13.76 -1.62 -1.73
N ARG A 102 -14.21 -0.48 -1.17
CA ARG A 102 -15.04 -0.41 0.05
C ARG A 102 -14.39 -1.08 1.27
N GLU A 103 -13.05 -1.04 1.35
CA GLU A 103 -12.32 -1.55 2.50
C GLU A 103 -12.57 -0.67 3.73
N LYS A 104 -12.84 -1.29 4.88
CA LYS A 104 -13.14 -0.58 6.15
C LYS A 104 -11.88 -0.18 6.92
N SER A 105 -10.81 -0.96 6.77
CA SER A 105 -9.53 -0.76 7.43
C SER A 105 -8.41 -1.22 6.52
N ALA A 106 -7.29 -0.50 6.57
CA ALA A 106 -6.08 -0.90 5.87
C ALA A 106 -4.84 -0.54 6.69
N ALA A 107 -3.79 -1.34 6.55
CA ALA A 107 -2.45 -1.02 7.04
C ALA A 107 -1.49 -0.87 5.88
N ILE A 108 -0.64 0.15 5.94
CA ILE A 108 0.40 0.41 4.95
C ILE A 108 1.74 0.03 5.58
N ALA A 109 2.41 -0.95 5.00
CA ALA A 109 3.69 -1.46 5.48
C ALA A 109 4.84 -0.54 5.03
N LEU A 110 5.20 0.44 5.87
CA LEU A 110 6.29 1.39 5.59
C LEU A 110 7.58 1.07 6.37
N GLU A 111 7.58 0.03 7.20
CA GLU A 111 8.75 -0.33 7.99
C GLU A 111 9.92 -0.75 7.08
N GLY A 112 11.09 -0.16 7.29
CA GLY A 112 12.28 -0.40 6.46
C GLY A 112 12.19 0.14 5.03
N PHE A 113 11.09 0.80 4.66
CA PHE A 113 10.89 1.38 3.35
C PHE A 113 11.37 2.84 3.35
N ALA A 114 12.62 3.05 2.93
CA ALA A 114 13.26 4.37 2.84
C ALA A 114 13.81 4.67 1.43
N PRO A 115 12.98 4.62 0.38
CA PRO A 115 13.43 5.06 -0.95
C PRO A 115 13.79 6.55 -0.92
N GLY A 116 14.77 6.95 -1.74
CA GLY A 116 15.21 8.35 -1.84
C GLY A 116 15.91 8.90 -0.59
N GLY A 117 16.15 8.10 0.45
CA GLY A 117 16.71 8.57 1.72
C GLY A 117 15.73 9.39 2.57
N ILE A 118 14.43 9.23 2.34
CA ILE A 118 13.39 9.88 3.14
C ILE A 118 13.23 9.11 4.45
N GLU A 119 13.24 9.84 5.58
CA GLU A 119 12.98 9.26 6.90
C GLU A 119 11.55 8.67 6.97
N ALA A 120 11.42 7.52 7.63
CA ALA A 120 10.19 6.73 7.61
C ALA A 120 8.98 7.46 8.24
N ASP A 121 9.22 8.31 9.22
CA ASP A 121 8.19 9.13 9.87
C ASP A 121 7.67 10.25 8.95
N VAL A 122 8.57 10.94 8.25
CA VAL A 122 8.23 11.92 7.22
C VAL A 122 7.44 11.25 6.11
N LEU A 123 7.91 10.10 5.61
CA LEU A 123 7.21 9.33 4.59
C LEU A 123 5.78 8.96 5.01
N ALA A 124 5.63 8.41 6.21
CA ALA A 124 4.34 8.02 6.74
C ALA A 124 3.38 9.22 6.90
N ALA A 125 3.90 10.38 7.31
CA ALA A 125 3.12 11.61 7.41
C ALA A 125 2.62 12.09 6.04
N HIS A 126 3.45 12.10 5.00
CA HIS A 126 3.05 12.51 3.64
C HIS A 126 2.04 11.53 3.02
N VAL A 127 2.23 10.23 3.20
CA VAL A 127 1.27 9.21 2.75
C VAL A 127 -0.09 9.41 3.44
N ALA A 128 -0.10 9.63 4.76
CA ALA A 128 -1.33 9.87 5.52
C ALA A 128 -2.01 11.19 5.14
N LEU A 129 -1.24 12.26 4.90
CA LEU A 129 -1.75 13.55 4.42
C LEU A 129 -2.46 13.38 3.08
N ALA A 130 -1.82 12.74 2.11
CA ALA A 130 -2.41 12.52 0.79
C ALA A 130 -3.65 11.63 0.84
N ALA A 131 -3.64 10.59 1.68
CA ALA A 131 -4.84 9.78 1.92
C ALA A 131 -5.98 10.61 2.50
N LYS A 132 -5.70 11.51 3.47
CA LYS A 132 -6.70 12.42 4.06
C LYS A 132 -7.28 13.36 3.03
N LEU A 133 -6.43 13.96 2.17
CA LEU A 133 -6.85 14.83 1.08
C LEU A 133 -7.71 14.07 0.07
N ARG A 134 -7.31 12.86 -0.32
CA ARG A 134 -8.07 12.03 -1.28
C ARG A 134 -9.44 11.60 -0.77
N ALA A 135 -9.54 11.33 0.53
CA ALA A 135 -10.78 10.93 1.19
C ALA A 135 -11.75 12.10 1.42
N TYR A 136 -11.32 13.35 1.21
CA TYR A 136 -12.18 14.51 1.37
C TYR A 136 -13.36 14.47 0.39
N ARG A 137 -14.55 14.78 0.91
CA ARG A 137 -15.79 14.89 0.15
C ARG A 137 -16.55 16.11 0.64
N PHE A 138 -17.01 16.91 -0.31
CA PHE A 138 -17.85 18.08 -0.03
C PHE A 138 -19.26 17.82 -0.56
N ASP A 139 -20.05 17.10 0.22
CA ASP A 139 -21.37 16.62 -0.20
C ASP A 139 -22.52 17.50 0.35
N LYS A 140 -22.20 18.65 0.96
CA LYS A 140 -23.18 19.55 1.61
C LYS A 140 -24.38 19.91 0.72
N TYR A 141 -24.17 20.00 -0.60
CA TYR A 141 -25.19 20.38 -1.57
C TYR A 141 -25.62 19.24 -2.49
N ARG A 142 -25.18 18.01 -2.23
CA ARG A 142 -25.53 16.85 -3.06
C ARG A 142 -26.75 16.13 -2.49
N THR A 143 -27.76 15.94 -3.34
CA THR A 143 -28.98 15.21 -2.99
C THR A 143 -28.90 13.71 -3.30
N LYS A 144 -27.86 13.27 -4.02
CA LYS A 144 -27.50 11.87 -4.31
C LYS A 144 -25.96 11.75 -4.36
N LEU A 145 -25.43 10.64 -3.84
CA LEU A 145 -23.98 10.33 -3.76
C LEU A 145 -23.54 9.40 -4.88
#